data_AF-A0A9J7AQT9-F1
#
_entry.id   AF-A0A9J7AQT9-F1
#
_cell.length_a   1.000
_cell.length_b   1.000
_cell.length_c   1.000
_cell.angle_alpha   90.00
_cell.angle_beta   90.00
_cell.angle_gamma   90.00
#
_symmetry.space_group_name_H-M   'P 1'
#
loop_
_entity.id
_entity.type
_entity.pdbx_description
1 polymer ?
#
loop_
_entity_poly.entity_id
_entity_poly.type
_entity_poly.pdbx_seq_one_letter_code
_entity_poly.pdbx_strand_id
1 'polypeptide(L)'
;MLPKFRLIILGAGFSKPAGFPIADELWKEIRSTALAYRPNERAYKFKKDLDEYIEFYNNADGKAISPDDVNFEKLMRFLDVEHYLGLRGGDTWSSDGNEGTIVTKYLIGKILARHVNSLVSIPDLYLEFARRLQPHDVILTFNYDTLLERALDAVGKPYRLFPKRFDRVSEYAGFGGDDRDEVVVLKMHGSIDWFDRTSFERRVDERKRQKVSPPTDVIFSDEKALNLERVVDGPRFENDPLKNVYRAKNLKALYDKKILFHATPRILAPSATKLLYANGLNNFWEGMRDAGYLNFGMAIIGFSLPDHDEYAKQILYRLVQNYQKNYWNSDEFEQKKSPLAIVDFFRDAASEAKFMERYRFVDWSRAYLSGDGFDAASLDRVFA
;
A
#
# COMPACT_ATOMS: atom_id res chain seq x y z
N MET A 1 -18.87 25.29 -6.09
CA MET A 1 -18.82 24.11 -6.97
C MET A 1 -19.03 22.90 -6.09
N LEU A 2 -19.97 22.03 -6.42
CA LEU A 2 -20.23 20.81 -5.65
C LEU A 2 -18.99 19.87 -5.71
N PRO A 3 -18.70 19.08 -4.66
CA PRO A 3 -17.61 18.11 -4.70
C PRO A 3 -17.81 17.11 -5.85
N LYS A 4 -16.74 16.82 -6.61
CA LYS A 4 -16.80 15.82 -7.70
C LYS A 4 -16.76 14.37 -7.21
N PHE A 5 -16.49 14.15 -5.91
CA PHE A 5 -16.33 12.82 -5.30
C PHE A 5 -15.43 11.92 -6.14
N ARG A 6 -14.18 12.34 -6.40
CA ARG A 6 -13.34 11.64 -7.38
C ARG A 6 -12.75 10.38 -6.79
N LEU A 7 -12.55 9.40 -7.66
CA LEU A 7 -11.88 8.15 -7.32
C LEU A 7 -10.54 8.07 -8.06
N ILE A 8 -9.44 8.13 -7.32
CA ILE A 8 -8.09 8.12 -7.91
C ILE A 8 -7.33 6.90 -7.42
N ILE A 9 -6.82 6.11 -8.35
CA ILE A 9 -6.00 4.94 -8.07
C ILE A 9 -4.54 5.25 -8.33
N LEU A 10 -3.68 4.99 -7.35
CA LEU A 10 -2.25 5.24 -7.42
C LEU A 10 -1.47 3.92 -7.34
N GLY A 11 -0.57 3.74 -8.30
CA GLY A 11 0.48 2.71 -8.29
C GLY A 11 1.88 3.31 -8.15
N ALA A 12 2.89 2.44 -8.21
CA ALA A 12 4.27 2.82 -7.95
C ALA A 12 4.80 3.90 -8.92
N GLY A 13 4.22 3.99 -10.13
CA GLY A 13 4.55 5.04 -11.09
C GLY A 13 4.21 6.46 -10.61
N PHE A 14 3.27 6.62 -9.66
CA PHE A 14 2.98 7.93 -9.04
C PHE A 14 4.20 8.50 -8.31
N SER A 15 4.93 7.67 -7.56
CA SER A 15 6.09 8.13 -6.75
C SER A 15 7.40 8.18 -7.57
N LYS A 16 7.41 7.62 -8.79
CA LYS A 16 8.60 7.51 -9.63
C LYS A 16 9.25 8.86 -9.98
N PRO A 17 8.52 9.94 -10.33
CA PRO A 17 9.10 11.27 -10.54
C PRO A 17 9.85 11.84 -9.32
N ALA A 18 9.47 11.47 -8.10
CA ALA A 18 10.20 11.81 -6.87
C ALA A 18 11.45 10.92 -6.63
N GLY A 19 11.80 10.06 -7.58
CA GLY A 19 12.97 9.17 -7.49
C GLY A 19 12.73 7.89 -6.69
N PHE A 20 11.47 7.53 -6.42
CA PHE A 20 11.14 6.27 -5.77
C PHE A 20 11.29 5.09 -6.75
N PRO A 21 11.73 3.91 -6.28
CA PRO A 21 11.85 2.75 -7.13
C PRO A 21 10.47 2.18 -7.46
N ILE A 22 10.28 1.74 -8.70
CA ILE A 22 9.16 0.84 -9.05
C ILE A 22 9.47 -0.60 -8.60
N ALA A 23 8.49 -1.51 -8.67
CA ALA A 23 8.59 -2.87 -8.14
C ALA A 23 9.89 -3.61 -8.53
N ASP A 24 10.23 -3.64 -9.82
CA ASP A 24 11.44 -4.32 -10.32
C ASP A 24 12.75 -3.70 -9.80
N GLU A 25 12.79 -2.38 -9.65
CA GLU A 25 13.95 -1.65 -9.14
C GLU A 25 14.11 -1.87 -7.64
N LEU A 26 13.00 -1.78 -6.90
CA LEU A 26 12.94 -2.04 -5.47
C LEU A 26 13.40 -3.46 -5.17
N TRP A 27 12.96 -4.43 -5.98
CA TRP A 27 13.38 -5.82 -5.84
C TRP A 27 14.89 -5.99 -6.00
N LYS A 28 15.48 -5.45 -7.07
CA LYS A 28 16.94 -5.53 -7.29
C LYS A 28 17.71 -5.02 -6.08
N GLU A 29 17.23 -3.94 -5.47
CA GLU A 29 17.85 -3.38 -4.29
C GLU A 29 17.65 -4.24 -3.02
N ILE A 30 16.43 -4.76 -2.79
CA ILE A 30 16.17 -5.70 -1.68
C ILE A 30 17.09 -6.91 -1.79
N ARG A 31 17.17 -7.53 -2.96
CA ARG A 31 18.03 -8.70 -3.19
C ARG A 31 19.49 -8.37 -2.92
N SER A 32 20.00 -7.29 -3.51
CA SER A 32 21.39 -6.85 -3.31
C SER A 32 21.69 -6.60 -1.82
N THR A 33 20.78 -5.92 -1.11
CA THR A 33 20.95 -5.62 0.32
C THR A 33 20.86 -6.88 1.18
N ALA A 34 19.92 -7.78 0.88
CA ALA A 34 19.73 -9.00 1.64
C ALA A 34 20.90 -9.99 1.48
N LEU A 35 21.47 -10.08 0.27
CA LEU A 35 22.64 -10.93 -0.01
C LEU A 35 23.93 -10.41 0.64
N ALA A 36 23.96 -9.14 1.06
CA ALA A 36 25.10 -8.56 1.77
C ALA A 36 25.14 -8.92 3.28
N TYR A 37 24.06 -9.49 3.83
CA TYR A 37 24.07 -9.97 5.22
C TYR A 37 25.07 -11.12 5.41
N ARG A 38 25.72 -11.16 6.56
CA ARG A 38 26.76 -12.16 6.86
C ARG A 38 26.13 -13.50 7.25
N PRO A 39 26.79 -14.65 6.98
CA PRO A 39 26.25 -15.97 7.32
C PRO A 39 25.86 -16.18 8.80
N ASN A 40 26.47 -15.43 9.72
CA ASN A 40 26.16 -15.47 11.16
C ASN A 40 25.02 -14.53 11.59
N GLU A 41 24.52 -13.69 10.68
CA GLU A 41 23.39 -12.80 10.92
C GLU A 41 22.08 -13.52 10.58
N ARG A 42 21.06 -13.35 11.42
CA ARG A 42 19.75 -13.97 11.19
C ARG A 42 19.15 -13.63 9.82
N ALA A 43 19.39 -12.40 9.35
CA ALA A 43 18.89 -11.91 8.08
C ALA A 43 19.45 -12.68 6.86
N TYR A 44 20.57 -13.40 7.01
CA TYR A 44 21.08 -14.32 6.00
C TYR A 44 20.12 -15.47 5.67
N LYS A 45 19.11 -15.74 6.51
CA LYS A 45 18.04 -16.70 6.21
C LYS A 45 17.32 -16.36 4.90
N PHE A 46 17.23 -15.08 4.52
CA PHE A 46 16.73 -14.68 3.20
C PHE A 46 17.50 -15.35 2.04
N LYS A 47 18.83 -15.42 2.13
CA LYS A 47 19.63 -16.08 1.09
C LYS A 47 19.33 -17.58 1.04
N LYS A 48 19.20 -18.23 2.20
CA LYS A 48 18.84 -19.66 2.25
C LYS A 48 17.45 -19.89 1.65
N ASP A 49 16.49 -19.03 1.97
CA ASP A 49 15.13 -19.08 1.42
C ASP A 49 15.12 -18.90 -0.11
N LEU A 50 15.99 -18.03 -0.64
CA LEU A 50 16.20 -17.86 -2.07
C LEU A 50 16.83 -19.10 -2.72
N ASP A 51 17.87 -19.67 -2.10
CA ASP A 51 18.55 -20.88 -2.58
C ASP A 51 17.56 -22.08 -2.57
N GLU A 52 16.78 -22.23 -1.51
CA GLU A 52 15.71 -23.24 -1.35
C GLU A 52 14.64 -23.09 -2.45
N TYR A 53 14.21 -21.86 -2.75
CA TYR A 53 13.25 -21.60 -3.83
C TYR A 53 13.82 -21.97 -5.20
N ILE A 54 15.08 -21.64 -5.49
CA ILE A 54 15.74 -21.96 -6.76
C ILE A 54 15.83 -23.49 -6.91
N GLU A 55 16.24 -24.20 -5.86
CA GLU A 55 16.29 -25.66 -5.86
C GLU A 55 14.90 -26.26 -6.10
N PHE A 56 13.88 -25.78 -5.39
CA PHE A 56 12.50 -26.20 -5.60
C PHE A 56 12.06 -25.97 -7.05
N TYR A 57 12.31 -24.79 -7.61
CA TYR A 57 11.93 -24.43 -8.97
C TYR A 57 12.62 -25.33 -10.00
N ASN A 58 13.94 -25.54 -9.84
CA ASN A 58 14.72 -26.37 -10.74
C ASN A 58 14.22 -27.83 -10.75
N ASN A 59 13.92 -28.37 -9.56
CA ASN A 59 13.50 -29.75 -9.39
C ASN A 59 12.03 -29.98 -9.78
N ALA A 60 11.14 -29.02 -9.53
CA ALA A 60 9.71 -29.15 -9.80
C ALA A 60 9.33 -28.79 -11.25
N ASP A 61 9.92 -27.72 -11.81
CA ASP A 61 9.58 -27.22 -13.15
C ASP A 61 10.58 -27.69 -14.23
N GLY A 62 11.67 -28.37 -13.84
CA GLY A 62 12.70 -28.87 -14.77
C GLY A 62 13.47 -27.77 -15.50
N LYS A 63 13.49 -26.55 -14.96
CA LYS A 63 14.12 -25.36 -15.55
C LYS A 63 15.20 -24.83 -14.63
N ALA A 64 16.45 -24.84 -15.10
CA ALA A 64 17.55 -24.22 -14.37
C ALA A 64 17.42 -22.69 -14.38
N ILE A 65 17.25 -22.09 -13.20
CA ILE A 65 17.25 -20.64 -13.00
C ILE A 65 18.40 -20.22 -12.09
N SER A 66 18.89 -18.99 -12.29
CA SER A 66 19.84 -18.33 -11.40
C SER A 66 19.12 -17.35 -10.45
N PRO A 67 19.79 -16.84 -9.40
CA PRO A 67 19.25 -15.78 -8.54
C PRO A 67 18.80 -14.52 -9.30
N ASP A 68 19.39 -14.25 -10.47
CA ASP A 68 19.03 -13.11 -11.31
C ASP A 68 17.72 -13.31 -12.07
N ASP A 69 17.33 -14.56 -12.32
CA ASP A 69 16.12 -14.94 -13.05
C ASP A 69 14.89 -15.06 -12.13
N VAL A 70 15.09 -15.03 -10.80
CA VAL A 70 14.02 -15.21 -9.82
C VAL A 70 13.02 -14.05 -9.91
N ASN A 71 11.77 -14.40 -10.25
CA ASN A 71 10.62 -13.50 -10.08
C ASN A 71 10.28 -13.39 -8.59
N PHE A 72 10.29 -12.16 -8.08
CA PHE A 72 10.16 -11.92 -6.66
C PHE A 72 8.81 -12.33 -6.09
N GLU A 73 7.70 -12.07 -6.78
CA GLU A 73 6.39 -12.46 -6.27
C GLU A 73 6.21 -13.97 -6.23
N LYS A 74 6.88 -14.72 -7.11
CA LYS A 74 6.90 -16.18 -7.04
C LYS A 74 7.69 -16.67 -5.84
N LEU A 75 8.84 -16.05 -5.53
CA LEU A 75 9.57 -16.32 -4.29
C LEU A 75 8.71 -16.00 -3.06
N MET A 76 8.09 -14.81 -3.02
CA MET A 76 7.23 -14.43 -1.91
C MET A 76 6.01 -15.34 -1.78
N ARG A 77 5.42 -15.79 -2.89
CA ARG A 77 4.36 -16.81 -2.89
C ARG A 77 4.84 -18.13 -2.30
N PHE A 78 6.04 -18.59 -2.68
CA PHE A 78 6.63 -19.80 -2.12
C PHE A 78 6.75 -19.71 -0.59
N LEU A 79 7.30 -18.61 -0.09
CA LEU A 79 7.43 -18.33 1.34
C LEU A 79 6.08 -18.23 2.07
N ASP A 80 5.11 -17.57 1.43
CA ASP A 80 3.76 -17.42 1.97
C ASP A 80 3.01 -18.75 2.09
N VAL A 81 3.14 -19.62 1.09
CA VAL A 81 2.53 -20.97 1.11
C VAL A 81 3.18 -21.82 2.19
N GLU A 82 4.51 -21.80 2.30
CA GLU A 82 5.22 -22.50 3.36
C GLU A 82 4.79 -22.06 4.76
N HIS A 83 4.67 -20.73 4.96
CA HIS A 83 4.26 -20.18 6.24
C HIS A 83 2.80 -20.52 6.57
N TYR A 84 1.89 -20.32 5.62
CA TYR A 84 0.46 -20.54 5.81
C TYR A 84 0.12 -22.01 6.12
N LEU A 85 0.78 -22.94 5.43
CA LEU A 85 0.59 -24.38 5.63
C LEU A 85 1.45 -24.96 6.75
N GLY A 86 2.31 -24.14 7.39
CA GLY A 86 3.22 -24.60 8.44
C GLY A 86 4.21 -25.68 7.97
N LEU A 87 4.64 -25.62 6.70
CA LEU A 87 5.50 -26.67 6.11
C LEU A 87 6.88 -26.74 6.78
N ARG A 88 7.31 -25.65 7.42
CA ARG A 88 8.53 -25.57 8.22
C ARG A 88 8.31 -25.96 9.70
N GLY A 89 7.11 -26.43 10.05
CA GLY A 89 6.74 -26.77 11.42
C GLY A 89 6.80 -25.57 12.37
N GLY A 90 7.54 -25.71 13.47
CA GLY A 90 7.71 -24.67 14.49
C GLY A 90 8.55 -23.46 14.07
N ASP A 91 9.20 -23.50 12.90
CA ASP A 91 10.05 -22.41 12.37
C ASP A 91 9.23 -21.26 11.74
N THR A 92 8.04 -20.99 12.25
CA THR A 92 7.26 -19.81 11.89
C THR A 92 7.60 -18.68 12.86
N TRP A 93 8.40 -17.71 12.42
CA TRP A 93 8.95 -16.66 13.28
C TRP A 93 7.88 -15.82 13.99
N SER A 94 6.84 -15.41 13.26
CA SER A 94 5.78 -14.57 13.81
C SER A 94 4.50 -14.65 12.97
N SER A 95 3.44 -14.02 13.47
CA SER A 95 2.23 -13.74 12.69
C SER A 95 2.47 -12.92 11.42
N ASP A 96 3.63 -12.26 11.29
CA ASP A 96 3.96 -11.42 10.14
C ASP A 96 4.61 -12.19 8.98
N GLY A 97 4.87 -13.50 9.15
CA GLY A 97 5.50 -14.39 8.17
C GLY A 97 6.77 -15.07 8.68
N ASN A 98 7.43 -15.79 7.78
CA ASN A 98 8.76 -16.36 8.01
C ASN A 98 9.86 -15.27 7.96
N GLU A 99 11.09 -15.63 8.32
CA GLU A 99 12.21 -14.67 8.36
C GLU A 99 12.47 -14.00 7.02
N GLY A 100 12.43 -14.72 5.89
CA GLY A 100 12.59 -14.15 4.56
C GLY A 100 11.55 -13.07 4.26
N THR A 101 10.29 -13.31 4.63
CA THR A 101 9.20 -12.34 4.52
C THR A 101 9.43 -11.12 5.41
N ILE A 102 9.95 -11.30 6.63
CA ILE A 102 10.21 -10.19 7.55
C ILE A 102 11.39 -9.34 7.09
N VAL A 103 12.47 -9.97 6.64
CA VAL A 103 13.61 -9.29 6.03
C VAL A 103 13.14 -8.48 4.83
N THR A 104 12.30 -9.07 3.97
CA THR A 104 11.70 -8.38 2.83
C THR A 104 10.90 -7.15 3.26
N LYS A 105 9.95 -7.29 4.20
CA LYS A 105 9.11 -6.18 4.66
C LYS A 105 9.94 -5.06 5.29
N TYR A 106 10.93 -5.42 6.09
CA TYR A 106 11.89 -4.47 6.66
C TYR A 106 12.68 -3.72 5.57
N LEU A 107 13.19 -4.43 4.57
CA LEU A 107 13.99 -3.82 3.49
C LEU A 107 13.14 -2.92 2.59
N ILE A 108 11.90 -3.29 2.26
CA ILE A 108 10.93 -2.40 1.59
C ILE A 108 10.82 -1.09 2.39
N GLY A 109 10.56 -1.21 3.69
CA GLY A 109 10.47 -0.09 4.60
C GLY A 109 11.71 0.80 4.60
N LYS A 110 12.87 0.20 4.82
CA LYS A 110 14.16 0.89 4.93
C LYS A 110 14.55 1.61 3.63
N ILE A 111 14.40 0.93 2.49
CA ILE A 111 14.75 1.49 1.18
C ILE A 111 13.84 2.67 0.88
N LEU A 112 12.52 2.49 0.97
CA LEU A 112 11.57 3.58 0.69
C LEU A 112 11.74 4.74 1.67
N ALA A 113 11.95 4.48 2.96
CA ALA A 113 12.24 5.53 3.94
C ALA A 113 13.50 6.32 3.59
N ARG A 114 14.54 5.68 3.03
CA ARG A 114 15.73 6.39 2.52
C ARG A 114 15.37 7.38 1.41
N HIS A 115 14.53 6.98 0.45
CA HIS A 115 14.05 7.87 -0.62
C HIS A 115 13.20 9.02 -0.07
N VAL A 116 12.29 8.73 0.87
CA VAL A 116 11.48 9.76 1.56
C VAL A 116 12.39 10.77 2.28
N ASN A 117 13.39 10.29 3.01
CA ASN A 117 14.28 11.11 3.82
C ASN A 117 15.34 11.86 3.01
N SER A 118 15.64 11.44 1.78
CA SER A 118 16.58 12.15 0.90
C SER A 118 15.94 13.34 0.19
N LEU A 119 14.61 13.46 0.21
CA LEU A 119 13.92 14.65 -0.31
C LEU A 119 14.19 15.86 0.59
N VAL A 120 14.84 16.88 0.02
CA VAL A 120 15.05 18.18 0.69
C VAL A 120 13.70 18.87 0.94
N SER A 121 12.82 18.82 -0.05
CA SER A 121 11.44 19.28 0.00
C SER A 121 10.56 18.36 -0.84
N ILE A 122 9.25 18.44 -0.63
CA ILE A 122 8.27 17.70 -1.45
C ILE A 122 8.24 18.37 -2.84
N PRO A 123 8.39 17.61 -3.95
CA PRO A 123 8.38 18.21 -5.28
C PRO A 123 7.04 18.88 -5.59
N ASP A 124 7.08 19.99 -6.35
CA ASP A 124 5.90 20.81 -6.65
C ASP A 124 4.77 20.04 -7.33
N LEU A 125 5.11 19.03 -8.15
CA LEU A 125 4.14 18.12 -8.76
C LEU A 125 3.18 17.51 -7.73
N TYR A 126 3.71 17.04 -6.59
CA TYR A 126 2.93 16.39 -5.54
C TYR A 126 2.20 17.39 -4.66
N LEU A 127 2.81 18.56 -4.42
CA LEU A 127 2.13 19.66 -3.73
C LEU A 127 0.92 20.13 -4.54
N GLU A 128 1.06 20.28 -5.85
CA GLU A 128 -0.01 20.68 -6.74
C GLU A 128 -1.10 19.61 -6.83
N PHE A 129 -0.72 18.34 -6.95
CA PHE A 129 -1.66 17.22 -6.85
C PHE A 129 -2.47 17.30 -5.54
N ALA A 130 -1.81 17.49 -4.39
CA ALA A 130 -2.45 17.59 -3.09
C ALA A 130 -3.39 18.81 -2.96
N ARG A 131 -3.00 19.97 -3.50
CA ARG A 131 -3.85 21.18 -3.50
C ARG A 131 -5.13 21.00 -4.28
N ARG A 132 -5.05 20.33 -5.44
CA ARG A 132 -6.20 20.12 -6.33
C ARG A 132 -7.18 19.05 -5.82
N LEU A 133 -6.81 18.25 -4.83
CA LEU A 133 -7.75 17.33 -4.18
C LEU A 133 -8.86 18.14 -3.49
N GLN A 134 -10.06 17.59 -3.45
CA GLN A 134 -11.25 18.16 -2.83
C GLN A 134 -11.67 17.29 -1.65
N PRO A 135 -12.42 17.85 -0.68
CA PRO A 135 -13.11 17.04 0.31
C PRO A 135 -13.90 15.89 -0.35
N HIS A 136 -13.87 14.72 0.28
CA HIS A 136 -14.51 13.48 -0.16
C HIS A 136 -13.96 12.84 -1.44
N ASP A 137 -12.85 13.34 -1.99
CA ASP A 137 -12.08 12.53 -2.93
C ASP A 137 -11.53 11.29 -2.24
N VAL A 138 -11.56 10.16 -2.94
CA VAL A 138 -11.08 8.87 -2.48
C VAL A 138 -9.85 8.48 -3.29
N ILE A 139 -8.74 8.28 -2.60
CA ILE A 139 -7.50 7.76 -3.14
C ILE A 139 -7.38 6.29 -2.73
N LEU A 140 -7.27 5.39 -3.71
CA LEU A 140 -6.84 4.02 -3.48
C LEU A 140 -5.39 3.92 -3.89
N THR A 141 -4.48 3.76 -2.94
CA THR A 141 -3.06 3.67 -3.25
C THR A 141 -2.52 2.29 -2.90
N PHE A 142 -1.76 1.74 -3.85
CA PHE A 142 -1.02 0.50 -3.71
C PHE A 142 0.44 0.76 -3.32
N ASN A 143 0.79 2.03 -3.06
CA ASN A 143 2.15 2.41 -2.66
C ASN A 143 2.33 2.29 -1.15
N TYR A 144 3.45 1.69 -0.76
CA TYR A 144 3.85 1.60 0.65
C TYR A 144 4.45 2.90 1.20
N ASP A 145 4.99 3.77 0.34
CA ASP A 145 5.65 5.02 0.73
C ASP A 145 4.67 6.07 1.28
N THR A 146 5.17 7.15 1.90
CA THR A 146 4.34 8.18 2.54
C THR A 146 4.31 9.51 1.77
N LEU A 147 4.62 9.50 0.47
CA LEU A 147 4.83 10.74 -0.29
C LEU A 147 3.56 11.58 -0.40
N LEU A 148 2.40 10.96 -0.66
CA LEU A 148 1.13 11.66 -0.76
C LEU A 148 0.71 12.26 0.58
N GLU A 149 0.84 11.48 1.66
CA GLU A 149 0.51 11.91 3.02
C GLU A 149 1.36 13.11 3.43
N ARG A 150 2.66 13.08 3.14
CA ARG A 150 3.55 14.23 3.37
C ARG A 150 3.13 15.43 2.53
N ALA A 151 2.72 15.24 1.28
CA ALA A 151 2.26 16.33 0.41
C ALA A 151 0.99 16.98 0.95
N LEU A 152 0.03 16.17 1.42
CA LEU A 152 -1.19 16.62 2.09
C LEU A 152 -0.88 17.39 3.37
N ASP A 153 0.00 16.85 4.22
CA ASP A 153 0.46 17.52 5.45
C ASP A 153 1.10 18.89 5.12
N ALA A 154 1.95 18.96 4.09
CA ALA A 154 2.67 20.17 3.70
C ALA A 154 1.76 21.28 3.15
N VAL A 155 0.63 20.94 2.52
CA VAL A 155 -0.36 21.91 2.05
C VAL A 155 -1.50 22.13 3.04
N GLY A 156 -1.45 21.50 4.22
CA GLY A 156 -2.47 21.62 5.27
C GLY A 156 -3.81 20.99 4.90
N LYS A 157 -3.82 19.97 4.03
CA LYS A 157 -5.05 19.29 3.61
C LYS A 157 -5.41 18.19 4.61
N PRO A 158 -6.58 18.22 5.25
CA PRO A 158 -7.01 17.13 6.12
C PRO A 158 -7.27 15.86 5.30
N TYR A 159 -6.85 14.73 5.85
CA TYR A 159 -7.12 13.41 5.28
C TYR A 159 -7.25 12.35 6.37
N ARG A 160 -7.89 11.24 6.02
CA ARG A 160 -7.96 10.04 6.85
C ARG A 160 -7.45 8.81 6.11
N LEU A 161 -6.94 7.84 6.88
CA LEU A 161 -6.31 6.62 6.38
C LEU A 161 -7.18 5.35 6.52
N PHE A 162 -8.49 5.55 6.69
CA PHE A 162 -9.46 4.50 6.96
C PHE A 162 -10.80 4.84 6.29
N PRO A 163 -11.69 3.87 6.02
CA PRO A 163 -12.81 4.03 5.09
C PRO A 163 -14.04 4.72 5.68
N LYS A 164 -14.27 4.63 7.00
CA LYS A 164 -15.39 5.32 7.66
C LYS A 164 -15.00 5.77 9.06
N ARG A 165 -15.50 6.94 9.44
CA ARG A 165 -15.47 7.47 10.81
C ARG A 165 -16.83 7.21 11.45
N PHE A 166 -16.85 6.97 12.74
CA PHE A 166 -18.07 6.78 13.51
C PHE A 166 -18.06 7.70 14.73
N ASP A 167 -19.21 8.22 15.12
CA ASP A 167 -19.38 8.93 16.40
C ASP A 167 -19.68 7.95 17.53
N ARG A 168 -20.30 6.82 17.18
CA ARG A 168 -20.60 5.70 18.09
C ARG A 168 -20.62 4.38 17.33
N VAL A 169 -20.27 3.31 18.02
CA VAL A 169 -20.39 1.93 17.54
C VAL A 169 -21.27 1.14 18.51
N SER A 170 -22.13 0.30 17.97
CA SER A 170 -22.77 -0.80 18.69
C SER A 170 -22.08 -2.12 18.36
N GLU A 171 -22.59 -3.23 18.87
CA GLU A 171 -22.12 -4.57 18.51
C GLU A 171 -22.26 -4.86 17.01
N TYR A 172 -23.25 -4.25 16.34
CA TYR A 172 -23.63 -4.60 14.96
C TYR A 172 -23.50 -3.46 13.95
N ALA A 173 -23.40 -2.20 14.40
CA ALA A 173 -23.44 -1.05 13.50
C ALA A 173 -22.65 0.15 14.03
N GLY A 174 -22.07 0.91 13.10
CA GLY A 174 -21.46 2.20 13.35
C GLY A 174 -22.40 3.30 12.89
N PHE A 175 -22.45 4.41 13.64
CA PHE A 175 -23.37 5.51 13.35
C PHE A 175 -22.64 6.86 13.34
N GLY A 176 -23.03 7.73 12.40
CA GLY A 176 -22.51 9.10 12.28
C GLY A 176 -21.06 9.17 11.79
N GLY A 177 -20.44 10.35 11.95
CA GLY A 177 -19.00 10.57 11.84
C GLY A 177 -18.43 10.99 10.48
N ASP A 178 -19.16 10.93 9.37
CA ASP A 178 -18.57 11.21 8.05
C ASP A 178 -18.84 12.63 7.52
N ASP A 179 -18.95 13.60 8.43
CA ASP A 179 -19.30 15.01 8.16
C ASP A 179 -18.09 15.93 7.96
N ARG A 180 -16.86 15.40 8.05
CA ARG A 180 -15.64 16.20 7.92
C ARG A 180 -15.23 16.38 6.46
N ASP A 181 -14.85 17.62 6.13
CA ASP A 181 -14.28 17.97 4.83
C ASP A 181 -12.83 17.47 4.71
N GLU A 182 -12.64 16.17 4.47
CA GLU A 182 -11.33 15.52 4.37
C GLU A 182 -11.18 14.63 3.13
N VAL A 183 -9.94 14.39 2.71
CA VAL A 183 -9.61 13.40 1.66
C VAL A 183 -9.53 12.01 2.28
N VAL A 184 -10.03 10.98 1.60
CA VAL A 184 -9.90 9.59 2.05
C VAL A 184 -8.73 8.93 1.33
N VAL A 185 -7.71 8.47 2.04
CA VAL A 185 -6.55 7.78 1.46
C VAL A 185 -6.47 6.35 1.98
N LEU A 186 -6.81 5.38 1.14
CA LEU A 186 -6.83 3.96 1.49
C LEU A 186 -5.54 3.28 1.01
N LYS A 187 -4.73 2.83 1.97
CA LYS A 187 -3.44 2.14 1.74
C LYS A 187 -3.68 0.66 1.51
N MET A 188 -3.97 0.27 0.29
CA MET A 188 -4.46 -1.07 -0.04
C MET A 188 -3.48 -2.20 0.35
N HIS A 189 -2.18 -1.88 0.43
CA HIS A 189 -1.12 -2.80 0.88
C HIS A 189 -0.51 -2.45 2.23
N GLY A 190 -1.11 -1.54 2.99
CA GLY A 190 -0.53 -0.97 4.21
C GLY A 190 0.54 0.09 3.90
N SER A 191 1.35 0.41 4.89
CA SER A 191 2.34 1.50 4.79
C SER A 191 3.62 1.17 5.55
N ILE A 192 4.75 1.71 5.08
CA ILE A 192 6.06 1.54 5.74
C ILE A 192 6.10 2.22 7.12
N ASP A 193 5.22 3.18 7.39
CA ASP A 193 5.12 3.84 8.69
C ASP A 193 4.14 3.16 9.66
N TRP A 194 3.44 2.08 9.27
CA TRP A 194 2.40 1.45 10.11
C TRP A 194 2.92 0.29 10.96
N PHE A 195 2.53 0.23 12.23
CA PHE A 195 2.91 -0.82 13.18
C PHE A 195 1.74 -1.20 14.08
N ASP A 196 1.60 -2.50 14.35
CA ASP A 196 0.55 -3.05 15.22
C ASP A 196 0.98 -3.06 16.69
N ARG A 197 0.17 -2.46 17.56
CA ARG A 197 0.44 -2.33 19.00
C ARG A 197 -0.13 -3.47 19.85
N THR A 198 -0.94 -4.36 19.30
CA THR A 198 -1.71 -5.39 20.02
C THR A 198 -0.80 -6.28 20.87
N SER A 199 0.30 -6.78 20.30
CA SER A 199 1.26 -7.63 21.03
C SER A 199 2.00 -6.88 22.14
N PHE A 200 2.22 -5.57 21.98
CA PHE A 200 2.81 -4.73 23.03
C PHE A 200 1.82 -4.48 24.16
N GLU A 201 0.57 -4.13 23.85
CA GLU A 201 -0.50 -3.92 24.83
C GLU A 201 -0.75 -5.16 25.68
N ARG A 202 -0.80 -6.36 25.05
CA ARG A 202 -0.93 -7.62 25.80
C ARG A 202 0.19 -7.81 26.81
N ARG A 203 1.45 -7.55 26.43
CA ARG A 203 2.61 -7.65 27.34
C ARG A 203 2.56 -6.60 28.45
N VAL A 204 2.08 -5.38 28.16
CA VAL A 204 1.86 -4.33 29.16
C VAL A 204 0.84 -4.79 30.20
N ASP A 205 -0.29 -5.35 29.75
CA ASP A 205 -1.36 -5.83 30.63
C ASP A 205 -0.92 -7.02 31.50
N GLU A 206 -0.19 -7.98 30.92
CA GLU A 206 0.40 -9.11 31.66
C GLU A 206 1.35 -8.62 32.76
N ARG A 207 2.25 -7.68 32.44
CA ARG A 207 3.19 -7.11 33.41
C ARG A 207 2.49 -6.28 34.50
N LYS A 208 1.43 -5.56 34.13
CA LYS A 208 0.59 -4.83 35.08
C LYS A 208 -0.07 -5.79 36.09
N ARG A 209 -0.59 -6.94 35.64
CA ARG A 209 -1.14 -7.99 36.53
C ARG A 209 -0.07 -8.57 37.47
N GLN A 210 1.17 -8.66 37.00
CA GLN A 210 2.32 -9.12 37.78
C GLN A 210 2.93 -8.02 38.67
N LYS A 211 2.43 -6.77 38.61
CA LYS A 211 2.95 -5.61 39.34
C LYS A 211 4.44 -5.31 39.06
N VAL A 212 4.89 -5.55 37.82
CA VAL A 212 6.25 -5.23 37.35
C VAL A 212 6.25 -4.11 36.32
N SER A 213 7.40 -3.47 36.10
CA SER A 213 7.53 -2.36 35.15
C SER A 213 7.12 -2.76 33.73
N PRO A 214 6.49 -1.85 32.95
CA PRO A 214 6.10 -2.11 31.56
C PRO A 214 7.26 -2.65 30.71
N PRO A 215 6.97 -3.49 29.69
CA PRO A 215 7.99 -3.93 28.76
C PRO A 215 8.52 -2.74 27.95
N THR A 216 9.78 -2.84 27.52
CA THR A 216 10.36 -1.93 26.53
C THR A 216 10.07 -2.44 25.11
N ASP A 217 9.83 -1.52 24.18
CA ASP A 217 9.53 -1.79 22.78
C ASP A 217 10.23 -0.77 21.87
N VAL A 218 10.79 -1.25 20.75
CA VAL A 218 11.60 -0.40 19.84
C VAL A 218 10.77 0.70 19.16
N ILE A 219 9.45 0.51 19.07
CA ILE A 219 8.51 1.48 18.51
C ILE A 219 7.76 2.17 19.65
N PHE A 220 7.05 1.40 20.46
CA PHE A 220 6.02 1.94 21.37
C PHE A 220 6.57 2.48 22.69
N SER A 221 7.86 2.30 22.99
CA SER A 221 8.50 3.01 24.12
C SER A 221 9.07 4.37 23.74
N ASP A 222 9.10 4.72 22.44
CA ASP A 222 9.70 5.96 21.92
C ASP A 222 8.65 6.87 21.23
N GLU A 223 7.43 6.90 21.74
CA GLU A 223 6.27 7.53 21.09
C GLU A 223 6.52 8.98 20.65
N LYS A 224 7.16 9.78 21.52
CA LYS A 224 7.47 11.19 21.25
C LYS A 224 8.52 11.36 20.14
N ALA A 225 9.55 10.52 20.11
CA ALA A 225 10.63 10.62 19.12
C ALA A 225 10.17 10.20 17.72
N LEU A 226 9.27 9.21 17.67
CA LEU A 226 8.69 8.69 16.43
C LEU A 226 7.47 9.49 15.96
N ASN A 227 6.93 10.36 16.81
CA ASN A 227 5.67 11.07 16.61
C ASN A 227 4.55 10.07 16.22
N LEU A 228 4.30 9.12 17.13
CA LEU A 228 3.31 8.06 16.91
C LEU A 228 1.90 8.63 16.96
N GLU A 229 1.11 8.27 15.96
CA GLU A 229 -0.32 8.59 15.89
C GLU A 229 -1.11 7.35 15.55
N ARG A 230 -2.36 7.24 16.02
CA ARG A 230 -3.23 6.15 15.57
C ARG A 230 -3.59 6.35 14.11
N VAL A 231 -3.63 5.26 13.34
CA VAL A 231 -4.12 5.29 11.95
C VAL A 231 -5.60 5.64 11.92
N VAL A 232 -6.35 5.13 12.92
CA VAL A 232 -7.78 5.38 13.09
C VAL A 232 -8.04 6.26 14.31
N ASP A 233 -9.12 7.04 14.23
CA ASP A 233 -9.66 7.80 15.35
C ASP A 233 -11.15 7.50 15.54
N GLY A 234 -11.75 8.09 16.59
CA GLY A 234 -13.13 7.83 16.99
C GLY A 234 -13.37 6.40 17.51
N PRO A 235 -14.61 6.08 17.91
CA PRO A 235 -15.00 4.72 18.28
C PRO A 235 -14.82 3.71 17.15
N ARG A 236 -14.37 2.50 17.50
CA ARG A 236 -14.10 1.38 16.58
C ARG A 236 -14.67 0.09 17.13
N PHE A 237 -15.09 -0.80 16.22
CA PHE A 237 -15.47 -2.16 16.60
C PHE A 237 -14.27 -2.90 17.20
N GLU A 238 -14.53 -3.84 18.10
CA GLU A 238 -13.47 -4.64 18.74
C GLU A 238 -12.64 -5.45 17.73
N ASN A 239 -13.27 -5.88 16.64
CA ASN A 239 -12.63 -6.63 15.56
C ASN A 239 -12.08 -5.74 14.43
N ASP A 240 -12.10 -4.41 14.57
CA ASP A 240 -11.53 -3.53 13.54
C ASP A 240 -10.01 -3.77 13.45
N PRO A 241 -9.50 -4.27 12.30
CA PRO A 241 -8.10 -4.65 12.16
C PRO A 241 -7.14 -3.46 12.29
N LEU A 242 -7.62 -2.22 12.17
CA LEU A 242 -6.81 -1.01 12.28
C LEU A 242 -6.86 -0.36 13.66
N LYS A 243 -7.72 -0.83 14.58
CA LYS A 243 -7.93 -0.26 15.92
C LYS A 243 -6.63 -0.02 16.69
N ASN A 244 -5.68 -0.95 16.57
CA ASN A 244 -4.40 -0.93 17.27
C ASN A 244 -3.21 -0.61 16.35
N VAL A 245 -3.46 -0.08 15.15
CA VAL A 245 -2.40 0.29 14.22
C VAL A 245 -2.03 1.76 14.43
N TYR A 246 -0.73 1.99 14.61
CA TYR A 246 -0.14 3.31 14.75
C TYR A 246 0.77 3.59 13.57
N ARG A 247 0.84 4.86 13.18
CA ARG A 247 1.80 5.37 12.21
C ARG A 247 2.93 6.12 12.89
N ALA A 248 4.16 5.92 12.44
CA ALA A 248 5.35 6.63 12.89
C ALA A 248 5.76 7.72 11.89
N LYS A 249 5.35 8.98 12.15
CA LYS A 249 5.58 10.09 11.21
C LYS A 249 7.07 10.42 11.02
N ASN A 250 7.92 10.17 12.00
CA ASN A 250 9.36 10.38 11.89
C ASN A 250 10.07 9.14 11.33
N LEU A 251 9.95 8.92 10.02
CA LEU A 251 10.55 7.77 9.32
C LEU A 251 12.07 7.71 9.47
N LYS A 252 12.75 8.86 9.55
CA LYS A 252 14.20 8.90 9.79
C LYS A 252 14.53 8.30 11.16
N ALA A 253 13.90 8.79 12.23
CA ALA A 253 14.14 8.25 13.56
C ALA A 253 13.72 6.77 13.70
N LEU A 254 12.68 6.35 12.96
CA LEU A 254 12.24 4.96 12.90
C LEU A 254 13.31 4.04 12.30
N TYR A 255 13.78 4.34 11.09
CA TYR A 255 14.69 3.45 10.36
C TYR A 255 16.17 3.63 10.71
N ASP A 256 16.52 4.68 11.48
CA ASP A 256 17.81 4.78 12.18
C ASP A 256 17.90 3.78 13.36
N LYS A 257 16.77 3.25 13.85
CA LYS A 257 16.73 2.19 14.86
C LYS A 257 16.96 0.80 14.24
N LYS A 258 17.45 -0.13 15.04
CA LYS A 258 17.56 -1.55 14.69
C LYS A 258 16.22 -2.26 14.87
N ILE A 259 15.27 -2.02 13.96
CA ILE A 259 13.91 -2.60 14.07
C ILE A 259 13.78 -4.00 13.47
N LEU A 260 14.73 -4.45 12.62
CA LEU A 260 14.67 -5.78 11.99
C LEU A 260 14.56 -6.88 13.06
N PHE A 261 13.56 -7.75 12.93
CA PHE A 261 13.16 -8.79 13.88
C PHE A 261 12.63 -8.30 15.25
N HIS A 262 12.55 -6.99 15.48
CA HIS A 262 11.97 -6.39 16.68
C HIS A 262 10.59 -5.77 16.40
N ALA A 263 10.39 -5.26 15.19
CA ALA A 263 9.11 -4.77 14.70
C ALA A 263 9.05 -4.91 13.18
N THR A 264 7.91 -5.31 12.65
CA THR A 264 7.68 -5.43 11.21
C THR A 264 6.71 -4.33 10.78
N PRO A 265 7.01 -3.53 9.73
CA PRO A 265 6.02 -2.62 9.19
C PRO A 265 4.82 -3.42 8.67
N ARG A 266 3.62 -2.90 8.93
CA ARG A 266 2.36 -3.52 8.55
C ARG A 266 2.09 -3.26 7.08
N ILE A 267 2.72 -4.09 6.25
CA ILE A 267 2.53 -4.13 4.81
C ILE A 267 2.19 -5.54 4.33
N LEU A 268 1.42 -5.64 3.24
CA LEU A 268 1.28 -6.89 2.50
C LEU A 268 2.58 -7.12 1.72
N ALA A 269 3.15 -8.31 1.83
CA ALA A 269 4.29 -8.66 0.98
C ALA A 269 3.85 -8.69 -0.50
N PRO A 270 4.75 -8.36 -1.45
CA PRO A 270 4.46 -8.46 -2.88
C PRO A 270 4.45 -9.94 -3.29
N SER A 271 3.36 -10.63 -2.96
CA SER A 271 3.13 -12.05 -3.18
C SER A 271 1.83 -12.27 -3.95
N ALA A 272 1.82 -13.21 -4.90
CA ALA A 272 0.59 -13.57 -5.61
C ALA A 272 -0.50 -14.18 -4.69
N THR A 273 -0.14 -14.60 -3.47
CA THR A 273 -1.06 -15.13 -2.45
C THR A 273 -1.29 -14.16 -1.29
N LYS A 274 -0.92 -12.88 -1.43
CA LYS A 274 -1.01 -11.85 -0.37
C LYS A 274 -2.42 -11.67 0.22
N LEU A 275 -3.47 -12.06 -0.51
CA LEU A 275 -4.85 -12.08 0.00
C LEU A 275 -5.05 -12.97 1.23
N LEU A 276 -4.27 -14.06 1.38
CA LEU A 276 -4.33 -14.90 2.58
C LEU A 276 -3.97 -14.10 3.85
N TYR A 277 -3.18 -13.05 3.70
CA TYR A 277 -2.71 -12.17 4.77
C TYR A 277 -3.45 -10.82 4.79
N ALA A 278 -4.43 -10.61 3.91
CA ALA A 278 -5.17 -9.36 3.80
C ALA A 278 -6.20 -9.16 4.93
N ASN A 279 -6.38 -10.12 5.84
CA ASN A 279 -7.29 -10.01 6.98
C ASN A 279 -7.12 -8.71 7.78
N GLY A 280 -5.90 -8.16 7.81
CA GLY A 280 -5.61 -6.87 8.45
C GLY A 280 -6.03 -5.61 7.70
N LEU A 281 -6.52 -5.72 6.45
CA LEU A 281 -6.87 -4.63 5.53
C LEU A 281 -8.20 -4.88 4.79
N ASN A 282 -8.94 -5.95 5.14
CA ASN A 282 -10.16 -6.36 4.44
C ASN A 282 -11.22 -5.24 4.38
N ASN A 283 -11.30 -4.41 5.44
CA ASN A 283 -12.24 -3.30 5.53
C ASN A 283 -12.06 -2.25 4.43
N PHE A 284 -10.89 -2.17 3.78
CA PHE A 284 -10.67 -1.25 2.66
C PHE A 284 -11.40 -1.69 1.38
N TRP A 285 -11.78 -2.96 1.29
CA TRP A 285 -12.46 -3.51 0.11
C TRP A 285 -13.98 -3.54 0.27
N GLU A 286 -14.49 -3.39 1.49
CA GLU A 286 -15.92 -3.37 1.76
C GLU A 286 -16.61 -2.20 1.05
N GLY A 287 -17.69 -2.49 0.34
CA GLY A 287 -18.45 -1.48 -0.43
C GLY A 287 -17.81 -1.07 -1.76
N MET A 288 -16.60 -1.53 -2.11
CA MET A 288 -15.96 -1.22 -3.39
C MET A 288 -16.73 -1.74 -4.60
N ARG A 289 -17.62 -2.72 -4.42
CA ARG A 289 -18.52 -3.22 -5.47
C ARG A 289 -19.37 -2.10 -6.07
N ASP A 290 -19.81 -1.15 -5.25
CA ASP A 290 -20.73 -0.08 -5.63
C ASP A 290 -20.02 1.27 -5.84
N ALA A 291 -18.71 1.32 -5.62
CA ALA A 291 -17.91 2.48 -5.97
C ALA A 291 -17.80 2.66 -7.50
N GLY A 292 -17.66 3.90 -7.96
CA GLY A 292 -17.65 4.28 -9.37
C GLY A 292 -19.00 4.81 -9.88
N TYR A 293 -20.14 4.43 -9.27
CA TYR A 293 -21.47 4.83 -9.73
C TYR A 293 -21.70 6.34 -9.66
N LEU A 294 -21.49 6.95 -8.48
CA LEU A 294 -21.75 8.37 -8.21
C LEU A 294 -20.48 9.23 -8.11
N ASN A 295 -19.36 8.74 -8.66
CA ASN A 295 -18.13 9.52 -8.80
C ASN A 295 -18.17 10.32 -10.12
N PHE A 296 -17.81 11.60 -10.12
CA PHE A 296 -17.84 12.44 -11.32
C PHE A 296 -16.46 12.68 -11.95
N GLY A 297 -15.40 12.14 -11.34
CA GLY A 297 -14.08 12.00 -11.93
C GLY A 297 -13.42 10.71 -11.47
N MET A 298 -12.64 10.09 -12.36
CA MET A 298 -11.86 8.90 -12.04
C MET A 298 -10.49 8.97 -12.71
N ALA A 299 -9.44 8.58 -12.00
CA ALA A 299 -8.09 8.50 -12.55
C ALA A 299 -7.32 7.25 -12.09
N ILE A 300 -6.43 6.74 -12.93
CA ILE A 300 -5.48 5.66 -12.63
C ILE A 300 -4.09 6.18 -12.99
N ILE A 301 -3.19 6.23 -12.00
CA ILE A 301 -1.87 6.85 -12.16
C ILE A 301 -0.78 5.85 -11.77
N GLY A 302 0.06 5.48 -12.74
CA GLY A 302 1.25 4.66 -12.53
C GLY A 302 0.96 3.24 -12.02
N PHE A 303 -0.21 2.69 -12.36
CA PHE A 303 -0.60 1.35 -11.96
C PHE A 303 -0.55 0.41 -13.17
N SER A 304 0.52 -0.38 -13.27
CA SER A 304 0.78 -1.23 -14.44
C SER A 304 -0.16 -2.43 -14.58
N LEU A 305 -0.94 -2.74 -13.54
CA LEU A 305 -1.84 -3.89 -13.43
C LEU A 305 -1.13 -5.22 -13.72
N PRO A 306 -0.20 -5.65 -12.85
CA PRO A 306 0.60 -6.83 -13.14
C PRO A 306 -0.21 -8.13 -12.99
N ASP A 307 0.16 -9.16 -13.77
CA ASP A 307 -0.65 -10.38 -13.97
C ASP A 307 -0.93 -11.18 -12.68
N HIS A 308 -0.10 -11.03 -11.65
CA HIS A 308 -0.25 -11.73 -10.38
C HIS A 308 -1.20 -11.03 -9.40
N ASP A 309 -1.56 -9.77 -9.63
CA ASP A 309 -2.48 -8.98 -8.78
C ASP A 309 -3.93 -9.09 -9.31
N GLU A 310 -4.38 -10.34 -9.53
CA GLU A 310 -5.70 -10.64 -10.10
C GLU A 310 -6.87 -10.04 -9.28
N TYR A 311 -6.73 -9.91 -7.96
CA TYR A 311 -7.76 -9.25 -7.15
C TYR A 311 -7.82 -7.74 -7.43
N ALA A 312 -6.69 -7.06 -7.56
CA ALA A 312 -6.65 -5.63 -7.90
C ALA A 312 -7.28 -5.40 -9.29
N LYS A 313 -7.04 -6.33 -10.23
CA LYS A 313 -7.71 -6.37 -11.53
C LYS A 313 -9.21 -6.55 -11.43
N GLN A 314 -9.71 -7.46 -10.59
CA GLN A 314 -11.14 -7.62 -10.37
C GLN A 314 -11.78 -6.35 -9.80
N ILE A 315 -11.12 -5.69 -8.85
CA ILE A 315 -11.61 -4.45 -8.26
C ILE A 315 -11.59 -3.31 -9.28
N LEU A 316 -10.48 -3.10 -9.98
CA LEU A 316 -10.38 -2.08 -11.03
C LEU A 316 -11.38 -2.32 -12.16
N TYR A 317 -11.54 -3.57 -12.59
CA TYR A 317 -12.58 -3.95 -13.54
C TYR A 317 -13.95 -3.47 -13.08
N ARG A 318 -14.34 -3.74 -11.83
CA ARG A 318 -15.64 -3.31 -11.30
C ARG A 318 -15.76 -1.79 -11.21
N LEU A 319 -14.76 -1.11 -10.65
CA LEU A 319 -14.76 0.35 -10.51
C LEU A 319 -14.90 1.06 -11.86
N VAL A 320 -14.08 0.66 -12.84
CA VAL A 320 -14.09 1.25 -14.19
C VAL A 320 -15.40 0.96 -14.89
N GLN A 321 -15.91 -0.28 -14.81
CA GLN A 321 -17.19 -0.64 -15.41
C GLN A 321 -18.33 0.17 -14.80
N ASN A 322 -18.36 0.33 -13.48
CA ASN A 322 -19.36 1.13 -12.80
C ASN A 322 -19.29 2.60 -13.22
N TYR A 323 -18.08 3.16 -13.27
CA TYR A 323 -17.83 4.54 -13.65
C TYR A 323 -18.22 4.83 -15.10
N GLN A 324 -17.77 4.00 -16.05
CA GLN A 324 -17.98 4.25 -17.46
C GLN A 324 -19.38 3.87 -17.94
N LYS A 325 -20.08 2.91 -17.32
CA LYS A 325 -21.40 2.44 -17.81
C LYS A 325 -22.60 3.13 -17.19
N ASN A 326 -22.53 3.56 -15.94
CA ASN A 326 -23.68 4.14 -15.23
C ASN A 326 -23.63 5.66 -15.31
N TYR A 327 -24.78 6.30 -15.54
CA TYR A 327 -24.95 7.76 -15.50
C TYR A 327 -23.96 8.56 -16.36
N TRP A 328 -23.35 7.95 -17.39
CA TRP A 328 -22.33 8.60 -18.21
C TRP A 328 -22.84 9.82 -18.97
N ASN A 329 -24.01 9.69 -19.59
CA ASN A 329 -24.67 10.76 -20.33
C ASN A 329 -25.69 11.52 -19.46
N SER A 330 -25.87 11.10 -18.21
CA SER A 330 -26.80 11.72 -17.28
C SER A 330 -26.15 12.92 -16.63
N ASP A 331 -26.96 13.94 -16.37
CA ASP A 331 -26.59 15.04 -15.50
C ASP A 331 -27.14 14.74 -14.11
N GLU A 332 -26.28 14.20 -13.23
CA GLU A 332 -26.66 13.81 -11.88
C GLU A 332 -26.10 14.87 -10.92
N PHE A 333 -26.97 15.49 -10.11
CA PHE A 333 -26.59 16.57 -9.20
C PHE A 333 -25.86 17.75 -9.88
N GLU A 334 -26.28 18.12 -11.10
CA GLU A 334 -25.66 19.20 -11.90
C GLU A 334 -24.20 18.90 -12.28
N GLN A 335 -23.83 17.61 -12.30
CA GLN A 335 -22.50 17.15 -12.65
C GLN A 335 -22.56 16.05 -13.73
N LYS A 336 -21.55 16.07 -14.59
CA LYS A 336 -21.29 15.03 -15.58
C LYS A 336 -19.96 14.36 -15.30
N LYS A 337 -19.89 13.06 -15.59
CA LYS A 337 -18.63 12.31 -15.48
C LYS A 337 -17.61 12.84 -16.47
N SER A 338 -16.39 13.04 -16.01
CA SER A 338 -15.25 13.30 -16.90
C SER A 338 -14.74 11.99 -17.52
N PRO A 339 -14.04 12.06 -18.67
CA PRO A 339 -13.24 10.94 -19.18
C PRO A 339 -12.33 10.35 -18.10
N LEU A 340 -12.27 9.01 -18.02
CA LEU A 340 -11.33 8.30 -17.15
C LEU A 340 -9.90 8.70 -17.54
N ALA A 341 -9.15 9.33 -16.63
CA ALA A 341 -7.76 9.68 -16.89
C ALA A 341 -6.85 8.49 -16.53
N ILE A 342 -6.07 8.00 -17.48
CA ILE A 342 -5.06 6.95 -17.26
C ILE A 342 -3.70 7.54 -17.60
N VAL A 343 -2.81 7.54 -16.61
CA VAL A 343 -1.47 8.12 -16.71
C VAL A 343 -0.46 7.02 -16.37
N ASP A 344 0.38 6.65 -17.32
CA ASP A 344 1.49 5.71 -17.09
C ASP A 344 2.68 6.10 -17.98
N PHE A 345 3.80 5.41 -17.83
CA PHE A 345 5.00 5.62 -18.64
C PHE A 345 5.18 4.49 -19.65
N PHE A 346 5.24 4.85 -20.94
CA PHE A 346 5.49 3.91 -22.04
C PHE A 346 6.82 4.24 -22.72
N ARG A 347 7.68 3.24 -22.88
CA ARG A 347 8.96 3.41 -23.59
C ARG A 347 8.78 3.44 -25.11
N ASP A 348 7.78 2.72 -25.58
CA ASP A 348 7.48 2.50 -26.99
C ASP A 348 6.01 2.07 -27.16
N ALA A 349 5.54 2.09 -28.42
CA ALA A 349 4.18 1.70 -28.77
C ALA A 349 3.84 0.23 -28.42
N ALA A 350 4.83 -0.66 -28.33
CA ALA A 350 4.60 -2.05 -27.94
C ALA A 350 4.29 -2.17 -26.43
N SER A 351 4.95 -1.36 -25.60
CA SER A 351 4.67 -1.27 -24.17
C SER A 351 3.29 -0.67 -23.89
N GLU A 352 2.88 0.33 -24.68
CA GLU A 352 1.53 0.91 -24.65
C GLU A 352 0.48 -0.12 -25.07
N ALA A 353 0.68 -0.84 -26.18
CA ALA A 353 -0.25 -1.87 -26.63
C ALA A 353 -0.44 -2.99 -25.60
N LYS A 354 0.65 -3.44 -24.97
CA LYS A 354 0.59 -4.42 -23.86
C LYS A 354 -0.16 -3.88 -22.65
N PHE A 355 0.00 -2.59 -22.33
CA PHE A 355 -0.76 -1.95 -21.27
C PHE A 355 -2.26 -1.94 -21.59
N MET A 356 -2.63 -1.50 -22.79
CA MET A 356 -4.03 -1.48 -23.24
C MET A 356 -4.67 -2.88 -23.21
N GLU A 357 -3.91 -3.93 -23.53
CA GLU A 357 -4.39 -5.32 -23.47
C GLU A 357 -4.70 -5.78 -22.04
N ARG A 358 -3.90 -5.34 -21.05
CA ARG A 358 -4.19 -5.59 -19.62
C ARG A 358 -5.43 -4.83 -19.16
N TYR A 359 -5.65 -3.65 -19.73
CA TYR A 359 -6.80 -2.78 -19.49
C TYR A 359 -7.93 -2.94 -20.51
N ARG A 360 -8.07 -4.11 -21.15
CA ARG A 360 -9.10 -4.38 -22.19
C ARG A 360 -10.55 -4.13 -21.76
N PHE A 361 -10.80 -4.00 -20.45
CA PHE A 361 -12.10 -3.70 -19.88
C PHE A 361 -12.44 -2.21 -19.82
N VAL A 362 -11.49 -1.33 -20.17
CA VAL A 362 -11.71 0.11 -20.29
C VAL A 362 -12.40 0.39 -21.63
N ASP A 363 -13.47 1.18 -21.59
CA ASP A 363 -14.01 1.81 -22.80
C ASP A 363 -13.13 3.03 -23.14
N TRP A 364 -12.22 2.84 -24.11
CA TRP A 364 -11.26 3.87 -24.53
C TRP A 364 -11.92 5.08 -25.20
N SER A 365 -13.18 4.98 -25.64
CA SER A 365 -13.93 6.16 -26.12
C SER A 365 -14.33 7.11 -24.98
N ARG A 366 -14.24 6.65 -23.73
CA ARG A 366 -14.58 7.34 -22.48
C ARG A 366 -13.37 7.52 -21.56
N ALA A 367 -12.16 7.47 -22.12
CA ALA A 367 -10.92 7.56 -21.38
C ALA A 367 -9.89 8.41 -22.12
N TYR A 368 -8.95 8.98 -21.36
CA TYR A 368 -7.72 9.57 -21.88
C TYR A 368 -6.52 8.76 -21.40
N LEU A 369 -5.60 8.47 -22.30
CA LEU A 369 -4.34 7.81 -21.99
C LEU A 369 -3.20 8.82 -22.17
N SER A 370 -2.34 8.94 -21.15
CA SER A 370 -1.08 9.70 -21.21
C SER A 370 0.08 8.73 -20.93
N GLY A 371 1.07 8.74 -21.82
CA GLY A 371 2.18 7.80 -21.84
C GLY A 371 3.53 8.36 -21.36
N ASP A 372 3.56 9.64 -20.98
CA ASP A 372 4.79 10.36 -20.61
C ASP A 372 5.19 10.15 -19.13
N GLY A 373 4.40 9.36 -18.39
CA GLY A 373 4.52 9.22 -16.95
C GLY A 373 3.74 10.30 -16.18
N PHE A 374 3.82 10.25 -14.85
CA PHE A 374 3.15 11.22 -14.00
C PHE A 374 3.92 12.56 -13.98
N ASP A 375 3.34 13.59 -14.58
CA ASP A 375 3.95 14.91 -14.72
C ASP A 375 2.94 16.06 -14.54
N ALA A 376 3.38 17.30 -14.70
CA ALA A 376 2.53 18.47 -14.53
C ALA A 376 1.39 18.54 -15.57
N ALA A 377 1.62 18.10 -16.81
CA ALA A 377 0.62 18.11 -17.87
C ALA A 377 -0.50 17.08 -17.60
N SER A 378 -0.16 15.95 -16.98
CA SER A 378 -1.10 14.91 -16.59
C SER A 378 -2.10 15.38 -15.53
N LEU A 379 -1.75 16.37 -14.70
CA LEU A 379 -2.65 16.91 -13.66
C LEU A 379 -3.93 17.50 -14.26
N ASP A 380 -3.84 18.20 -15.38
CA ASP A 380 -5.03 18.81 -15.99
C ASP A 380 -6.02 17.75 -16.47
N ARG A 381 -5.53 16.56 -16.85
CA ARG A 381 -6.39 15.42 -17.22
C ARG A 381 -6.99 14.73 -16.00
N VAL A 382 -6.19 14.53 -14.95
CA VAL A 382 -6.64 13.89 -13.69
C VAL A 382 -7.72 14.71 -12.98
N PHE A 383 -7.64 16.04 -13.07
CA PHE A 383 -8.52 16.98 -12.36
C PHE A 383 -9.56 17.67 -13.26
N ALA A 384 -9.72 17.24 -14.52
CA ALA A 384 -10.68 17.78 -15.49
C ALA A 384 -12.13 17.73 -15.00
#